data_AF-A0A6I3XF99-F1
#
_entry.id   AF-A0A6I3XF99-F1
#
_cell.length_a   1.000
_cell.length_b   1.000
_cell.length_c   1.000
_cell.angle_alpha   90.00
_cell.angle_beta   90.00
_cell.angle_gamma   90.00
#
_symmetry.space_group_name_H-M   'P 1'
#
loop_
_entity.id
_entity.type
_entity.pdbx_description
1 polymer ?
#
loop_
_entity_poly.entity_id
_entity_poly.type
_entity_poly.pdbx_seq_one_letter_code
_entity_poly.pdbx_strand_id
1 'polypeptide(L)'
;MRSNDHFNSNHGFNPYSSSGYVSGNVQFTITDGQVTGLARVAGDHVIPVKLPADATFTVGTGTVTETITRGTTTEVSTYAVDTADSTLYHLSQDVKTFDTTVASARSYTFTVTDGSVTAVSESVGWSGNVRTVDVTKLAATSFTVEGGTITATTVHGNTLETLQFTSTDGTTYHLASDTQAFAALGSATTALDVDPYDRLSFTFSGDTVTAAQVVKADGTTVAVSTHGNTTVAYTQPEEGYVVQTVTYGTRTQFEVFHDGNGDGIYTEVAHGTGATVDIVGLQAQITTAIDALL
;
A
#
# COMPACT_ATOMS: atom_id res chain seq x y z
N MET A 1 1.87 27.71 -2.35
CA MET A 1 3.34 27.91 -2.33
C MET A 1 3.82 27.20 -1.07
N ARG A 2 4.27 25.96 -1.23
CA ARG A 2 4.60 25.07 -0.13
C ARG A 2 5.94 25.53 0.47
N SER A 3 5.88 26.25 1.58
CA SER A 3 6.88 26.08 2.64
C SER A 3 6.56 24.75 3.30
N ASN A 4 6.78 23.67 2.55
CA ASN A 4 6.83 22.34 3.14
C ASN A 4 8.12 22.34 3.94
N ASP A 5 7.98 22.61 5.24
CA ASP A 5 8.77 21.85 6.19
C ASP A 5 8.52 20.38 5.82
N HIS A 6 9.44 19.87 5.01
CA HIS A 6 9.65 18.46 4.80
C HIS A 6 9.97 17.89 6.18
N PHE A 7 8.92 17.56 6.93
CA PHE A 7 9.00 16.45 7.87
C PHE A 7 9.26 15.23 7.01
N ASN A 8 10.56 15.05 6.82
CA ASN A 8 11.23 14.06 6.01
C ASN A 8 10.52 12.71 6.23
N SER A 9 9.81 12.28 5.21
CA SER A 9 9.26 10.94 4.97
C SER A 9 10.37 9.90 4.81
N ASN A 10 11.44 10.01 5.61
CA ASN A 10 12.67 9.23 5.45
C ASN A 10 13.07 8.45 6.70
N HIS A 11 12.21 8.46 7.73
CA HIS A 11 12.29 7.51 8.84
C HIS A 11 10.90 6.96 9.21
N GLY A 12 9.93 6.95 8.29
CA GLY A 12 8.81 6.00 8.38
C GLY A 12 9.36 4.58 8.45
N PHE A 13 8.66 3.68 9.12
CA PHE A 13 9.03 2.29 9.27
C PHE A 13 9.15 1.64 7.87
N ASN A 14 10.32 1.73 7.24
CA ASN A 14 10.66 1.05 5.99
C ASN A 14 11.82 0.09 6.28
N PRO A 15 11.54 -1.14 6.75
CA PRO A 15 12.58 -2.11 7.02
C PRO A 15 13.22 -2.72 5.76
N TYR A 16 12.76 -2.43 4.54
CA TYR A 16 13.22 -3.10 3.32
C TYR A 16 13.28 -2.22 2.06
N SER A 17 14.33 -1.40 1.92
CA SER A 17 14.82 -0.99 0.60
C SER A 17 15.94 -1.94 0.14
N SER A 18 15.64 -3.22 -0.09
CA SER A 18 16.59 -4.12 -0.79
C SER A 18 15.94 -5.40 -1.33
N SER A 19 15.16 -5.26 -2.39
CA SER A 19 15.28 -6.12 -3.57
C SER A 19 14.59 -5.38 -4.71
N GLY A 20 15.34 -5.05 -5.76
CA GLY A 20 14.82 -4.38 -6.96
C GLY A 20 13.95 -5.32 -7.79
N TYR A 21 12.83 -5.76 -7.23
CA TYR A 21 11.76 -6.38 -7.98
C TYR A 21 10.99 -5.31 -8.74
N VAL A 22 10.72 -5.66 -9.99
CA VAL A 22 10.16 -4.79 -11.00
C VAL A 22 8.68 -4.66 -10.69
N SER A 23 8.22 -3.47 -10.38
CA SER A 23 6.80 -3.11 -10.48
C SER A 23 6.36 -3.03 -11.96
N GLY A 24 6.81 -3.99 -12.78
CA GLY A 24 6.63 -3.99 -14.23
C GLY A 24 6.24 -5.35 -14.76
N ASN A 25 5.50 -5.35 -15.85
CA ASN A 25 4.94 -6.52 -16.52
C ASN A 25 6.05 -7.54 -16.81
N VAL A 26 5.77 -8.83 -16.60
CA VAL A 26 6.68 -9.93 -16.95
C VAL A 26 6.03 -10.88 -17.94
N GLN A 27 6.88 -11.58 -18.71
CA GLN A 27 6.46 -12.68 -19.57
C GLN A 27 7.14 -13.96 -19.12
N PHE A 28 6.35 -15.01 -18.95
CA PHE A 28 6.85 -16.36 -18.71
C PHE A 28 6.80 -17.17 -20.01
N THR A 29 7.90 -17.84 -20.33
CA THR A 29 7.87 -18.91 -21.35
C THR A 29 7.56 -20.22 -20.64
N ILE A 30 6.44 -20.84 -20.98
CA ILE A 30 5.97 -22.08 -20.34
C ILE A 30 5.99 -23.21 -21.38
N THR A 31 6.76 -24.27 -21.11
CA THR A 31 6.85 -25.46 -21.95
C THR A 31 6.54 -26.69 -21.10
N ASP A 32 5.62 -27.55 -21.55
CA ASP A 32 5.21 -28.77 -20.83
C ASP A 32 4.82 -28.52 -19.35
N GLY A 33 4.17 -27.39 -19.09
CA GLY A 33 3.73 -26.98 -17.75
C GLY A 33 4.86 -26.47 -16.84
N GLN A 34 6.05 -26.20 -17.37
CA GLN A 34 7.20 -25.69 -16.63
C GLN A 34 7.63 -24.33 -17.16
N VAL A 35 8.06 -23.44 -16.25
CA VAL A 35 8.68 -22.16 -16.63
C VAL A 35 10.09 -22.42 -17.18
N THR A 36 10.30 -22.13 -18.46
CA THR A 36 11.59 -22.30 -19.14
C THR A 36 12.28 -20.97 -19.48
N GLY A 37 11.59 -19.85 -19.26
CA GLY A 37 12.13 -18.51 -19.50
C GLY A 37 11.31 -17.44 -18.79
N LEU A 38 11.97 -16.31 -18.50
CA LEU A 38 11.40 -15.12 -17.89
C LEU A 38 11.91 -13.90 -18.65
N ALA A 39 11.04 -12.92 -18.90
CA ALA A 39 11.43 -11.63 -19.46
C ALA A 39 10.70 -10.49 -18.74
N ARG A 40 11.36 -9.34 -18.66
CA ARG A 40 10.75 -8.06 -18.26
C ARG A 40 10.19 -7.37 -19.49
N VAL A 41 9.00 -6.79 -19.36
CA VAL A 41 8.35 -6.03 -20.43
C VAL A 41 8.22 -4.57 -20.01
N ALA A 42 8.70 -3.67 -20.87
CA ALA A 42 8.59 -2.23 -20.70
C ALA A 42 8.17 -1.59 -22.03
N GLY A 43 6.87 -1.32 -22.17
CA GLY A 43 6.30 -0.90 -23.45
C GLY A 43 6.45 -2.00 -24.51
N ASP A 44 7.10 -1.69 -25.62
CA ASP A 44 7.40 -2.61 -26.72
C ASP A 44 8.72 -3.39 -26.52
N HIS A 45 9.46 -3.14 -25.43
CA HIS A 45 10.71 -3.82 -25.14
C HIS A 45 10.50 -5.07 -24.28
N VAL A 46 10.94 -6.22 -24.80
CA VAL A 46 11.03 -7.48 -24.06
C VAL A 46 12.50 -7.79 -23.77
N ILE A 47 12.86 -7.85 -22.49
CA ILE A 47 14.23 -8.05 -22.03
C ILE A 47 14.31 -9.41 -21.32
N PRO A 48 14.94 -10.42 -21.94
CA PRO A 48 15.14 -11.72 -21.30
C PRO A 48 15.91 -11.58 -19.98
N VAL A 49 15.44 -12.28 -18.95
CA VAL A 49 16.09 -12.36 -17.65
C VAL A 49 16.42 -13.82 -17.36
N LYS A 50 17.59 -14.04 -16.76
CA LYS A 50 17.97 -15.38 -16.32
C LYS A 50 17.05 -15.80 -15.16
N LEU A 51 16.47 -16.99 -15.26
CA LEU A 51 15.75 -17.60 -14.14
C LEU A 51 16.68 -17.69 -12.92
N PRO A 52 16.23 -17.29 -11.72
CA PRO A 52 17.03 -17.46 -10.51
C PRO A 52 17.35 -18.94 -10.30
N ALA A 53 18.60 -19.26 -9.98
CA ALA A 53 19.03 -20.65 -9.85
C ALA A 53 18.47 -21.32 -8.57
N ASP A 54 18.02 -20.50 -7.63
CA ASP A 54 17.42 -20.84 -6.33
C ASP A 54 15.89 -20.72 -6.34
N ALA A 55 15.27 -20.41 -7.49
CA ALA A 55 13.82 -20.34 -7.62
C ALA A 55 13.22 -21.70 -8.03
N THR A 56 12.04 -21.97 -7.49
CA THR A 56 11.13 -23.00 -8.01
C THR A 56 9.87 -22.32 -8.53
N PHE A 57 9.30 -22.85 -9.62
CA PHE A 57 8.10 -22.29 -10.24
C PHE A 57 6.97 -23.29 -10.24
N THR A 58 5.76 -22.82 -9.92
CA THR A 58 4.51 -23.58 -10.08
C THR A 58 3.62 -22.84 -11.07
N VAL A 59 3.19 -23.51 -12.14
CA VAL A 59 2.27 -22.95 -13.14
C VAL A 59 0.84 -23.36 -12.78
N GLY A 60 -0.01 -22.38 -12.50
CA GLY A 60 -1.44 -22.55 -12.28
C GLY A 60 -2.27 -22.08 -13.47
N THR A 61 -3.60 -22.21 -13.37
CA THR A 61 -4.51 -21.60 -14.35
C THR A 61 -4.48 -20.08 -14.21
N GLY A 62 -3.87 -19.39 -15.16
CA GLY A 62 -3.78 -17.92 -15.17
C GLY A 62 -2.79 -17.35 -14.15
N THR A 63 -1.99 -18.19 -13.48
CA THR A 63 -0.99 -17.74 -12.50
C THR A 63 0.33 -18.47 -12.66
N VAL A 64 1.41 -17.81 -12.23
CA VAL A 64 2.72 -18.40 -12.00
C VAL A 64 3.16 -18.02 -10.60
N THR A 65 3.57 -19.00 -9.79
CA THR A 65 4.12 -18.77 -8.45
C THR A 65 5.60 -19.08 -8.47
N GLU A 66 6.44 -18.11 -8.11
CA GLU A 66 7.86 -18.24 -7.87
C GLU A 66 8.12 -18.38 -6.36
N THR A 67 8.90 -19.38 -5.96
CA THR A 67 9.34 -19.56 -4.57
C THR A 67 10.86 -19.56 -4.50
N ILE A 68 11.43 -18.66 -3.70
CA ILE A 68 12.86 -18.51 -3.46
C ILE A 68 13.13 -18.64 -1.96
N THR A 69 14.05 -19.53 -1.57
CA THR A 69 14.50 -19.65 -0.17
C THR A 69 15.98 -19.28 -0.05
N ARG A 70 16.28 -18.28 0.78
CA ARG A 70 17.63 -17.78 1.04
C ARG A 70 17.88 -17.73 2.55
N GLY A 71 18.68 -18.67 3.04
CA GLY A 71 19.00 -18.76 4.47
C GLY A 71 17.73 -18.96 5.30
N THR A 72 17.39 -17.95 6.09
CA THR A 72 16.27 -17.94 7.06
C THR A 72 15.00 -17.29 6.51
N THR A 73 14.98 -16.93 5.22
CA THR A 73 13.85 -16.25 4.59
C THR A 73 13.37 -17.04 3.39
N THR A 74 12.05 -17.20 3.26
CA THR A 74 11.40 -17.70 2.05
C THR A 74 10.49 -16.63 1.49
N GLU A 75 10.66 -16.32 0.20
CA GLU A 75 9.84 -15.39 -0.58
C GLU A 75 9.00 -16.20 -1.57
N VAL A 76 7.71 -15.91 -1.62
CA VAL A 76 6.74 -16.51 -2.55
C VAL A 76 6.06 -15.38 -3.30
N SER A 77 6.38 -15.23 -4.57
CA SER A 77 5.80 -14.21 -5.44
C SER A 77 4.79 -14.87 -6.38
N THR A 78 3.56 -14.37 -6.37
CA THR A 78 2.48 -14.86 -7.25
C THR A 78 2.22 -13.81 -8.33
N TYR A 79 2.28 -14.26 -9.57
CA TYR A 79 2.02 -13.49 -10.75
C TYR A 79 0.69 -13.92 -11.38
N ALA A 80 -0.20 -12.97 -11.66
CA ALA A 80 -1.47 -13.20 -12.33
C ALA A 80 -1.40 -12.72 -13.78
N VAL A 81 -2.03 -13.45 -14.69
CA VAL A 81 -2.12 -13.08 -16.10
C VAL A 81 -2.89 -11.77 -16.27
N ASP A 82 -2.42 -10.90 -17.15
CA ASP A 82 -3.13 -9.67 -17.52
C ASP A 82 -4.42 -10.03 -18.28
N THR A 83 -5.52 -9.38 -17.89
CA THR A 83 -6.85 -9.64 -18.48
C THR A 83 -7.01 -9.09 -19.90
N ALA A 84 -6.24 -8.07 -20.27
CA ALA A 84 -6.17 -7.47 -21.60
C ALA A 84 -5.07 -8.12 -22.48
N ASP A 85 -4.01 -8.68 -21.89
CA ASP A 85 -2.94 -9.38 -22.61
C ASP A 85 -2.52 -10.69 -21.93
N SER A 86 -3.04 -11.81 -22.44
CA SER A 86 -2.75 -13.15 -21.90
C SER A 86 -1.27 -13.57 -21.92
N THR A 87 -0.39 -12.81 -22.60
CA THR A 87 1.05 -13.08 -22.59
C THR A 87 1.76 -12.42 -21.42
N LEU A 88 1.17 -11.37 -20.84
CA LEU A 88 1.73 -10.60 -19.73
C LEU A 88 1.22 -11.12 -18.40
N TYR A 89 2.08 -11.02 -17.41
CA TYR A 89 1.77 -11.30 -16.02
C TYR A 89 2.18 -10.12 -15.15
N HIS A 90 1.40 -9.89 -14.09
CA HIS A 90 1.64 -8.88 -13.07
C HIS A 90 1.86 -9.52 -11.73
N LEU A 91 2.75 -8.97 -10.92
CA LEU A 91 2.87 -9.37 -9.53
C LEU A 91 1.56 -9.02 -8.81
N SER A 92 0.81 -10.03 -8.38
CA SER A 92 -0.46 -9.86 -7.67
C SER A 92 -0.28 -10.00 -6.16
N GLN A 93 0.72 -10.77 -5.74
CA GLN A 93 1.05 -10.94 -4.33
C GLN A 93 2.53 -11.28 -4.14
N ASP A 94 3.14 -10.78 -3.08
CA ASP A 94 4.44 -11.21 -2.59
C ASP A 94 4.33 -11.57 -1.10
N VAL A 95 4.86 -12.73 -0.71
CA VAL A 95 4.85 -13.20 0.68
C VAL A 95 6.27 -13.53 1.10
N LYS A 96 6.79 -12.79 2.08
CA LYS A 96 8.05 -13.10 2.74
C LYS A 96 7.76 -13.73 4.10
N THR A 97 8.42 -14.84 4.39
CA THR A 97 8.36 -15.51 5.69
C THR A 97 9.76 -15.55 6.30
N PHE A 98 9.83 -15.37 7.61
CA PHE A 98 11.08 -15.25 8.34
C PHE A 98 11.15 -16.31 9.45
N ASP A 99 12.32 -16.92 9.62
CA ASP A 99 12.62 -17.71 10.81
C ASP A 99 12.71 -16.78 12.03
N THR A 100 11.75 -16.88 12.94
CA THR A 100 11.69 -16.05 14.15
C THR A 100 12.59 -16.55 15.28
N THR A 101 13.29 -17.67 15.10
CA THR A 101 14.17 -18.27 16.12
C THR A 101 15.61 -17.75 16.07
N VAL A 102 15.97 -16.95 15.07
CA VAL A 102 17.34 -16.43 14.91
C VAL A 102 17.58 -15.14 15.72
N ALA A 103 18.68 -15.12 16.48
CA ALA A 103 19.00 -14.04 17.43
C ALA A 103 19.25 -12.66 16.79
N SER A 104 19.40 -12.57 15.47
CA SER A 104 19.59 -11.31 14.74
C SER A 104 18.30 -10.68 14.21
N ALA A 105 17.13 -11.30 14.47
CA ALA A 105 15.86 -10.73 14.05
C ALA A 105 15.56 -9.41 14.79
N ARG A 106 14.95 -8.45 14.09
CA ARG A 106 14.38 -7.26 14.74
C ARG A 106 13.34 -7.71 15.76
N SER A 107 13.26 -7.00 16.89
CA SER A 107 12.28 -7.29 17.93
C SER A 107 11.30 -6.13 18.08
N TYR A 108 10.06 -6.50 18.38
CA TYR A 108 8.94 -5.60 18.53
C TYR A 108 8.27 -5.82 19.88
N THR A 109 7.73 -4.76 20.45
CA THR A 109 6.85 -4.82 21.61
C THR A 109 5.57 -4.07 21.31
N PHE A 110 4.43 -4.65 21.66
CA PHE A 110 3.12 -4.05 21.44
C PHE A 110 2.47 -3.75 22.79
N THR A 111 1.95 -2.54 22.95
CA THR A 111 1.10 -2.18 24.08
C THR A 111 -0.34 -2.52 23.73
N VAL A 112 -0.91 -3.53 24.39
CA VAL A 112 -2.29 -3.95 24.19
C VAL A 112 -3.14 -3.50 25.39
N THR A 113 -4.17 -2.70 25.12
CA THR A 113 -5.14 -2.22 26.11
C THR A 113 -6.52 -2.64 25.65
N ASP A 114 -7.26 -3.35 26.52
CA ASP A 114 -8.62 -3.85 26.23
C ASP A 114 -8.72 -4.64 24.90
N GLY A 115 -7.70 -5.46 24.62
CA GLY A 115 -7.63 -6.29 23.41
C GLY A 115 -7.21 -5.56 22.13
N SER A 116 -6.94 -4.26 22.20
CA SER A 116 -6.52 -3.43 21.06
C SER A 116 -5.07 -2.97 21.19
N VAL A 117 -4.33 -2.93 20.08
CA VAL A 117 -2.97 -2.38 20.06
C VAL A 117 -3.04 -0.85 20.11
N THR A 118 -2.34 -0.24 21.05
CA THR A 118 -2.31 1.22 21.27
C THR A 118 -0.94 1.85 21.01
N ALA A 119 0.13 1.06 21.06
CA ALA A 119 1.46 1.49 20.68
C ALA A 119 2.29 0.30 20.18
N VAL A 120 3.26 0.59 19.31
CA VAL A 120 4.27 -0.35 18.85
C VAL A 120 5.65 0.24 19.12
N SER A 121 6.58 -0.58 19.60
CA SER A 121 8.00 -0.20 19.65
C SER A 121 8.84 -1.21 18.90
N GLU A 122 9.80 -0.71 18.13
CA GLU A 122 10.82 -1.50 17.44
C GLU A 122 12.16 -1.30 18.15
N SER A 123 12.85 -2.40 18.42
CA SER A 123 14.23 -2.39 18.88
C SER A 123 15.14 -2.96 17.80
N VAL A 124 16.15 -2.18 17.41
CA VAL A 124 17.17 -2.61 16.46
C VAL A 124 18.36 -3.15 17.25
N GLY A 125 18.46 -4.48 17.32
CA GLY A 125 19.32 -5.23 18.24
C GLY A 125 20.81 -4.88 18.27
N TRP A 126 21.37 -4.28 17.22
CA TRP A 126 22.79 -3.86 17.23
C TRP A 126 23.03 -2.51 17.95
N SER A 127 22.02 -1.65 18.00
CA SER A 127 22.20 -0.26 18.46
C SER A 127 21.57 0.04 19.81
N GLY A 128 20.68 -0.84 20.31
CA GLY A 128 19.88 -0.57 21.51
C GLY A 128 18.89 0.60 21.34
N ASN A 129 18.81 1.20 20.14
CA ASN A 129 17.83 2.23 19.84
C ASN A 129 16.45 1.60 19.77
N VAL A 130 15.57 2.07 20.65
CA VAL A 130 14.16 1.76 20.63
C VAL A 130 13.42 2.94 20.04
N ARG A 131 12.59 2.67 19.04
CA ARG A 131 11.66 3.64 18.49
C ARG A 131 10.25 3.20 18.83
N THR A 132 9.54 4.04 19.58
CA THR A 132 8.11 3.85 19.86
C THR A 132 7.28 4.73 18.94
N VAL A 133 6.28 4.13 18.32
CA VAL A 133 5.27 4.81 17.51
C VAL A 133 3.91 4.59 18.17
N ASP A 134 3.18 5.69 18.31
CA ASP A 134 1.79 5.69 18.75
C ASP A 134 0.91 5.24 17.58
N VAL A 135 0.14 4.17 17.79
CA VAL A 135 -0.69 3.57 16.73
C VAL A 135 -1.81 4.51 16.31
N THR A 136 -2.27 5.40 17.19
CA THR A 136 -3.32 6.39 16.86
C THR A 136 -2.88 7.42 15.82
N LYS A 137 -1.58 7.49 15.55
CA LYS A 137 -0.98 8.40 14.55
C LYS A 137 -0.70 7.70 13.22
N LEU A 138 -0.91 6.38 13.14
CA LEU A 138 -0.80 5.62 11.91
C LEU A 138 -2.11 5.77 11.15
N ALA A 139 -2.03 6.24 9.91
CA ALA A 139 -3.17 6.33 9.03
C ALA A 139 -3.28 5.08 8.15
N ALA A 140 -4.51 4.71 7.82
CA ALA A 140 -4.83 3.54 7.01
C ALA A 140 -4.17 2.23 7.49
N THR A 141 -4.03 2.10 8.81
CA THR A 141 -3.45 0.93 9.48
C THR A 141 -4.43 0.37 10.50
N SER A 142 -4.63 -0.94 10.52
CA SER A 142 -5.35 -1.66 11.57
C SER A 142 -4.45 -2.72 12.22
N PHE A 143 -4.80 -3.09 13.46
CA PHE A 143 -4.13 -4.15 14.19
C PHE A 143 -5.15 -5.15 14.74
N THR A 144 -4.82 -6.43 14.69
CA THR A 144 -5.57 -7.49 15.37
C THR A 144 -4.65 -8.29 16.30
N VAL A 145 -5.22 -8.83 17.38
CA VAL A 145 -4.51 -9.62 18.40
C VAL A 145 -5.18 -10.97 18.51
N GLU A 146 -4.49 -12.05 18.15
CA GLU A 146 -5.03 -13.40 18.22
C GLU A 146 -3.94 -14.41 18.58
N GLY A 147 -4.15 -15.18 19.66
CA GLY A 147 -3.32 -16.35 19.97
C GLY A 147 -1.81 -16.12 20.09
N GLY A 148 -1.38 -14.95 20.57
CA GLY A 148 0.06 -14.58 20.65
C GLY A 148 0.64 -14.05 19.33
N THR A 149 -0.23 -13.76 18.37
CA THR A 149 0.07 -13.08 17.12
C THR A 149 -0.51 -11.68 17.13
N ILE A 150 0.26 -10.72 16.62
CA ILE A 150 -0.22 -9.40 16.23
C ILE A 150 -0.19 -9.34 14.71
N THR A 151 -1.31 -8.98 14.08
CA THR A 151 -1.35 -8.72 12.64
C THR A 151 -1.56 -7.24 12.43
N ALA A 152 -0.68 -6.59 11.67
CA ALA A 152 -0.85 -5.21 11.23
C ALA A 152 -1.23 -5.22 9.74
N THR A 153 -2.29 -4.51 9.36
CA THR A 153 -2.71 -4.37 7.96
C THR A 153 -2.67 -2.90 7.59
N THR A 154 -1.95 -2.53 6.53
CA THR A 154 -1.80 -1.15 6.05
C THR A 154 -2.02 -1.06 4.56
N VAL A 155 -2.62 0.03 4.08
CA VAL A 155 -2.69 0.33 2.63
C VAL A 155 -1.83 1.55 2.28
N HIS A 156 -1.07 1.45 1.19
CA HIS A 156 -0.32 2.55 0.59
C HIS A 156 -0.09 2.28 -0.91
N GLY A 157 -0.13 3.33 -1.73
CA GLY A 157 -0.12 3.19 -3.17
C GLY A 157 -1.24 2.25 -3.64
N ASN A 158 -0.91 1.26 -4.45
CA ASN A 158 -1.82 0.19 -4.85
C ASN A 158 -1.67 -1.10 -4.01
N THR A 159 -1.04 -1.02 -2.84
CA THR A 159 -0.62 -2.20 -2.07
C THR A 159 -1.31 -2.28 -0.73
N LEU A 160 -1.88 -3.45 -0.43
CA LEU A 160 -2.31 -3.86 0.90
C LEU A 160 -1.21 -4.71 1.53
N GLU A 161 -0.53 -4.16 2.54
CA GLU A 161 0.51 -4.84 3.30
C GLU A 161 -0.08 -5.46 4.58
N THR A 162 0.25 -6.71 4.84
CA THR A 162 -0.11 -7.45 6.06
C THR A 162 1.16 -8.00 6.70
N LEU A 163 1.50 -7.49 7.87
CA LEU A 163 2.63 -7.93 8.67
C LEU A 163 2.13 -8.80 9.82
N GLN A 164 2.67 -10.01 9.94
CA GLN A 164 2.37 -10.90 11.05
C GLN A 164 3.55 -10.96 12.01
N PHE A 165 3.29 -10.66 13.28
CA PHE A 165 4.27 -10.71 14.34
C PHE A 165 3.91 -11.80 15.33
N THR A 166 4.87 -12.67 15.67
CA THR A 166 4.64 -13.77 16.63
C THR A 166 5.53 -13.63 17.85
N SER A 167 5.03 -14.06 19.00
CA SER A 167 5.80 -14.12 20.24
C SER A 167 5.76 -15.53 20.86
N THR A 168 6.89 -15.94 21.44
CA THR A 168 6.97 -17.17 22.26
C THR A 168 6.88 -16.90 23.75
N ASP A 169 7.13 -15.67 24.18
CA ASP A 169 7.16 -15.26 25.60
C ASP A 169 6.01 -14.30 25.98
N GLY A 170 5.21 -13.88 25.00
CA GLY A 170 4.08 -12.95 25.16
C GLY A 170 4.46 -11.48 25.25
N THR A 171 5.75 -11.14 25.18
CA THR A 171 6.27 -9.77 25.41
C THR A 171 7.12 -9.26 24.26
N THR A 172 7.95 -10.13 23.68
CA THR A 172 8.84 -9.83 22.56
C THR A 172 8.31 -10.52 21.32
N TYR A 173 8.08 -9.75 20.28
CA TYR A 173 7.55 -10.21 19.00
C TYR A 173 8.62 -10.12 17.93
N HIS A 174 8.55 -11.03 16.97
CA HIS A 174 9.36 -11.02 15.77
C HIS A 174 8.45 -11.04 14.55
N LEU A 175 8.87 -10.35 13.48
CA LEU A 175 8.18 -10.40 12.20
C LEU A 175 8.30 -11.82 11.64
N ALA A 176 7.17 -12.52 11.55
CA ALA A 176 7.07 -13.88 11.04
C ALA A 176 6.74 -13.90 9.54
N SER A 177 5.90 -12.95 9.09
CA SER A 177 5.61 -12.79 7.67
C SER A 177 5.31 -11.33 7.30
N ASP A 178 5.57 -11.01 6.04
CA ASP A 178 5.25 -9.77 5.35
C ASP A 178 4.57 -10.15 4.03
N THR A 179 3.28 -9.82 3.91
CA THR A 179 2.47 -10.10 2.73
C THR A 179 2.05 -8.80 2.07
N GLN A 180 2.41 -8.62 0.81
CA GLN A 180 1.99 -7.50 -0.01
C GLN A 180 1.02 -8.02 -1.08
N ALA A 181 -0.21 -7.53 -1.08
CA ALA A 181 -1.19 -7.79 -2.12
C ALA A 181 -1.36 -6.54 -2.98
N PHE A 182 -1.22 -6.69 -4.30
CA PHE A 182 -1.26 -5.57 -5.25
C PHE A 182 -2.63 -5.50 -5.92
N ALA A 183 -3.28 -4.34 -5.83
CA ALA A 183 -4.50 -4.08 -6.57
C ALA A 183 -4.20 -4.06 -8.08
N ALA A 184 -4.97 -4.85 -8.83
CA ALA A 184 -4.82 -4.93 -10.28
C ALA A 184 -5.54 -3.76 -10.95
N LEU A 185 -4.82 -3.00 -11.80
CA LEU A 185 -5.41 -1.89 -12.55
C LEU A 185 -6.59 -2.33 -13.44
N GLY A 186 -6.50 -3.54 -14.02
CA GLY A 186 -7.51 -4.05 -14.96
C GLY A 186 -7.67 -3.14 -16.18
N SER A 187 -8.90 -2.74 -16.48
CA SER A 187 -9.22 -1.79 -17.56
C SER A 187 -9.34 -0.34 -17.09
N ALA A 188 -9.04 -0.04 -15.81
CA ALA A 188 -9.20 1.29 -15.26
C ALA A 188 -8.21 2.27 -15.88
N THR A 189 -8.65 3.51 -16.08
CA THR A 189 -7.77 4.60 -16.55
C THR A 189 -7.23 5.48 -15.42
N THR A 190 -7.81 5.35 -14.23
CA THR A 190 -7.30 5.93 -12.98
C THR A 190 -6.78 4.80 -12.10
N ALA A 191 -5.49 4.82 -11.78
CA ALA A 191 -4.86 3.82 -10.91
C ALA A 191 -5.13 4.14 -9.43
N LEU A 192 -5.32 3.10 -8.63
CA LEU A 192 -5.25 3.21 -7.18
C LEU A 192 -3.83 3.64 -6.79
N ASP A 193 -3.71 4.74 -6.05
CA ASP A 193 -2.46 5.25 -5.52
C ASP A 193 -2.76 5.96 -4.19
N VAL A 194 -2.88 5.17 -3.13
CA VAL A 194 -3.26 5.66 -1.80
C VAL A 194 -2.10 6.41 -1.15
N ASP A 195 -2.30 7.68 -0.81
CA ASP A 195 -1.46 8.39 0.16
C ASP A 195 -2.18 8.41 1.51
N PRO A 196 -1.86 7.49 2.43
CA PRO A 196 -2.61 7.36 3.68
C PRO A 196 -2.51 8.59 4.57
N TYR A 197 -1.53 9.47 4.35
CA TYR A 197 -1.34 10.67 5.17
C TYR A 197 -1.91 11.93 4.51
N ASP A 198 -2.34 11.89 3.25
CA ASP A 198 -3.14 12.96 2.65
C ASP A 198 -4.62 12.70 2.96
N ARG A 199 -5.09 13.36 4.00
CA ARG A 199 -6.44 13.16 4.55
C ARG A 199 -7.17 14.48 4.69
N LEU A 200 -8.42 14.49 4.24
CA LEU A 200 -9.30 15.64 4.29
C LEU A 200 -10.60 15.31 5.03
N SER A 201 -11.16 16.28 5.75
CA SER A 201 -12.55 16.26 6.15
C SER A 201 -13.34 17.28 5.32
N PHE A 202 -14.51 16.88 4.85
CA PHE A 202 -15.35 17.69 3.99
C PHE A 202 -16.65 18.10 4.71
N THR A 203 -17.11 19.32 4.44
CA THR A 203 -18.43 19.78 4.86
C THR A 203 -19.34 19.87 3.64
N PHE A 204 -20.49 19.22 3.72
CA PHE A 204 -21.45 19.13 2.62
C PHE A 204 -22.71 19.97 2.86
N SER A 205 -23.29 20.48 1.78
CA SER A 205 -24.65 21.01 1.74
C SER A 205 -25.40 20.34 0.60
N GLY A 206 -26.15 19.28 0.92
CA GLY A 206 -26.55 18.29 -0.09
C GLY A 206 -25.31 17.63 -0.70
N ASP A 207 -25.29 17.45 -2.02
CA ASP A 207 -24.18 16.83 -2.76
C ASP A 207 -23.03 17.81 -3.07
N THR A 208 -23.07 19.02 -2.49
CA THR A 208 -22.08 20.08 -2.74
C THR A 208 -21.10 20.19 -1.58
N VAL A 209 -19.81 20.03 -1.87
CA VAL A 209 -18.72 20.32 -0.93
C VAL A 209 -18.60 21.84 -0.73
N THR A 210 -18.74 22.28 0.50
CA THR A 210 -18.72 23.70 0.90
C THR A 210 -17.46 24.12 1.65
N ALA A 211 -16.77 23.15 2.26
CA ALA A 211 -15.48 23.35 2.91
C ALA A 211 -14.68 22.05 2.92
N ALA A 212 -13.35 22.19 3.00
CA ALA A 212 -12.40 21.10 3.16
C ALA A 212 -11.36 21.49 4.23
N GLN A 213 -10.94 20.53 5.05
CA GLN A 213 -9.91 20.72 6.08
C GLN A 213 -8.90 19.57 6.02
N VAL A 214 -7.61 19.89 6.09
CA VAL A 214 -6.54 18.90 6.22
C VAL A 214 -6.57 18.30 7.61
N VAL A 215 -6.56 16.98 7.70
CA VAL A 215 -6.54 16.21 8.94
C VAL A 215 -5.10 15.86 9.29
N LYS A 216 -4.62 16.38 10.41
CA LYS A 216 -3.25 16.14 10.90
C LYS A 216 -3.13 14.78 11.56
N ALA A 217 -1.89 14.33 11.74
CA ALA A 217 -1.59 13.04 12.38
C ALA A 217 -2.06 12.97 13.85
N ASP A 218 -2.26 14.11 14.51
CA ASP A 218 -2.81 14.19 15.87
C ASP A 218 -4.35 14.32 15.91
N GLY A 219 -5.01 14.18 14.75
CA GLY A 219 -6.46 14.30 14.60
C GLY A 219 -6.98 15.74 14.54
N THR A 220 -6.13 16.75 14.71
CA THR A 220 -6.55 18.15 14.54
C THR A 220 -6.77 18.48 13.07
N THR A 221 -7.61 19.48 12.79
CA THR A 221 -7.93 19.88 11.41
C THR A 221 -7.52 21.32 11.14
N VAL A 222 -7.15 21.61 9.89
CA VAL A 222 -6.80 22.96 9.41
C VAL A 222 -7.48 23.20 8.07
N ALA A 223 -8.20 24.32 7.93
CA ALA A 223 -8.87 24.67 6.69
C ALA A 223 -7.89 24.67 5.49
N VAL A 224 -8.31 24.09 4.37
CA VAL A 224 -7.54 24.14 3.13
C VAL A 224 -7.46 25.59 2.65
N SER A 225 -6.23 26.13 2.53
CA SER A 225 -6.02 27.51 2.10
C SER A 225 -5.77 27.59 0.60
N THR A 226 -6.60 28.33 -0.13
CA THR A 226 -6.36 28.62 -1.54
C THR A 226 -5.36 29.78 -1.66
N HIS A 227 -4.29 29.58 -2.42
CA HIS A 227 -3.28 30.61 -2.67
C HIS A 227 -3.42 31.16 -4.09
N GLY A 228 -3.69 32.47 -4.19
CA GLY A 228 -3.56 33.25 -5.43
C GLY A 228 -4.25 32.64 -6.65
N ASN A 229 -3.52 32.58 -7.77
CA ASN A 229 -3.99 32.14 -9.10
C ASN A 229 -4.28 30.63 -9.24
N THR A 230 -4.56 29.95 -8.13
CA THR A 230 -4.94 28.53 -8.11
C THR A 230 -6.43 28.43 -7.87
N THR A 231 -7.14 27.76 -8.76
CA THR A 231 -8.55 27.40 -8.52
C THR A 231 -8.59 25.98 -7.99
N VAL A 232 -9.21 25.79 -6.82
CA VAL A 232 -9.50 24.48 -6.25
C VAL A 232 -11.02 24.30 -6.30
N ALA A 233 -11.47 23.21 -6.90
CA ALA A 233 -12.86 22.81 -6.94
C ALA A 233 -13.00 21.41 -6.38
N TYR A 234 -14.12 21.15 -5.71
CA TYR A 234 -14.46 19.83 -5.18
C TYR A 234 -15.78 19.38 -5.78
N THR A 235 -15.85 18.12 -6.17
CA THR A 235 -17.07 17.49 -6.67
C THR A 235 -17.23 16.12 -6.05
N GLN A 236 -18.45 15.73 -5.73
CA GLN A 236 -18.79 14.40 -5.25
C GLN A 236 -19.47 13.61 -6.39
N PRO A 237 -18.72 12.91 -7.24
CA PRO A 237 -19.30 12.13 -8.34
C PRO A 237 -20.13 10.94 -7.85
N GLU A 238 -19.82 10.43 -6.65
CA GLU A 238 -20.51 9.32 -5.99
C GLU A 238 -20.42 9.49 -4.47
N GLU A 239 -21.37 8.91 -3.73
CA GLU A 239 -21.33 8.88 -2.27
C GLU A 239 -20.01 8.26 -1.78
N GLY A 240 -19.38 8.87 -0.78
CA GLY A 240 -18.08 8.44 -0.26
C GLY A 240 -16.87 8.82 -1.13
N TYR A 241 -17.03 9.44 -2.30
CA TYR A 241 -15.91 9.87 -3.16
C TYR A 241 -15.92 11.38 -3.41
N VAL A 242 -14.81 12.06 -3.15
CA VAL A 242 -14.63 13.48 -3.48
C VAL A 242 -13.44 13.65 -4.41
N VAL A 243 -13.67 14.29 -5.56
CA VAL A 243 -12.61 14.68 -6.49
C VAL A 243 -12.26 16.14 -6.23
N GLN A 244 -11.01 16.38 -5.84
CA GLN A 244 -10.41 17.71 -5.83
C GLN A 244 -9.78 17.96 -7.19
N THR A 245 -10.16 19.05 -7.85
CA THR A 245 -9.52 19.53 -9.08
C THR A 245 -8.76 20.81 -8.79
N VAL A 246 -7.45 20.80 -9.06
CA VAL A 246 -6.57 21.95 -8.90
C VAL A 246 -6.14 22.46 -10.27
N THR A 247 -6.46 23.71 -10.57
CA THR A 247 -6.06 24.36 -11.83
C THR A 247 -5.07 25.49 -11.56
N TYR A 248 -3.91 25.41 -12.22
CA TYR A 248 -2.87 26.44 -12.22
C TYR A 248 -2.49 26.79 -13.66
N GLY A 249 -2.89 27.99 -14.10
CA GLY A 249 -2.71 28.41 -15.50
C GLY A 249 -3.50 27.49 -16.45
N THR A 250 -2.80 26.80 -17.35
CA THR A 250 -3.40 25.85 -18.31
C THR A 250 -3.26 24.39 -17.88
N ARG A 251 -2.76 24.13 -16.65
CA ARG A 251 -2.57 22.77 -16.12
C ARG A 251 -3.66 22.46 -15.12
N THR A 252 -4.16 21.24 -15.20
CA THR A 252 -5.15 20.69 -14.26
C THR A 252 -4.61 19.40 -13.68
N GLN A 253 -4.73 19.28 -12.37
CA GLN A 253 -4.44 18.09 -11.59
C GLN A 253 -5.69 17.68 -10.84
N PHE A 254 -5.79 16.39 -10.54
CA PHE A 254 -6.84 15.86 -9.68
C PHE A 254 -6.24 15.04 -8.55
N GLU A 255 -6.93 15.03 -7.43
CA GLU A 255 -6.78 14.12 -6.30
C GLU A 255 -8.19 13.56 -6.02
N VAL A 256 -8.29 12.25 -5.76
CA VAL A 256 -9.52 11.56 -5.41
C VAL A 256 -9.41 11.13 -3.96
N PHE A 257 -10.39 11.50 -3.16
CA PHE A 257 -10.47 11.19 -1.75
C PHE A 257 -11.65 10.24 -1.51
N HIS A 258 -11.46 9.23 -0.67
CA HIS A 258 -12.48 8.24 -0.32
C HIS A 258 -12.60 8.06 1.19
N ASP A 259 -13.84 7.99 1.68
CA ASP A 259 -14.21 7.63 3.05
C ASP A 259 -14.84 6.24 3.00
N GLY A 260 -14.01 5.20 3.05
CA GLY A 260 -14.44 3.80 2.91
C GLY A 260 -15.04 3.26 4.21
N ASN A 261 -14.49 3.69 5.36
CA ASN A 261 -14.93 3.26 6.68
C ASN A 261 -16.11 4.08 7.25
N GLY A 262 -16.44 5.24 6.65
CA GLY A 262 -17.58 6.08 7.02
C GLY A 262 -17.35 6.95 8.26
N ASP A 263 -16.11 7.22 8.66
CA ASP A 263 -15.78 8.07 9.81
C ASP A 263 -15.78 9.58 9.51
N GLY A 264 -15.98 9.96 8.25
CA GLY A 264 -16.00 11.34 7.79
C GLY A 264 -14.60 11.92 7.50
N ILE A 265 -13.56 11.11 7.57
CA ILE A 265 -12.19 11.43 7.16
C ILE A 265 -11.93 10.71 5.84
N TYR A 266 -11.66 11.48 4.80
CA TYR A 266 -11.41 10.95 3.48
C TYR A 266 -9.90 10.85 3.25
N THR A 267 -9.45 9.71 2.76
CA THR A 267 -8.05 9.43 2.43
C THR A 267 -7.83 9.58 0.92
N GLU A 268 -6.71 10.18 0.49
CA GLU A 268 -6.35 10.23 -0.93
C GLU A 268 -6.14 8.80 -1.46
N VAL A 269 -6.88 8.42 -2.50
CA VAL A 269 -6.85 7.10 -3.13
C VAL A 269 -6.34 7.12 -4.57
N ALA A 270 -6.23 8.30 -5.19
CA ALA A 270 -5.64 8.45 -6.51
C ALA A 270 -5.30 9.92 -6.78
N HIS A 271 -4.28 10.16 -7.61
CA HIS A 271 -4.00 11.49 -8.15
C HIS A 271 -3.53 11.41 -9.60
N GLY A 272 -3.53 12.56 -10.28
CA GLY A 272 -3.06 12.61 -11.66
C GLY A 272 -3.18 13.97 -12.31
N THR A 273 -3.12 13.96 -13.64
CA THR A 273 -3.25 15.16 -14.48
C THR A 273 -4.42 15.01 -15.44
N GLY A 274 -5.01 16.13 -15.83
CA GLY A 274 -6.22 16.15 -16.66
C GLY A 274 -7.47 16.40 -15.82
N ALA A 275 -8.63 16.28 -16.46
CA ALA A 275 -9.93 16.63 -15.86
C ALA A 275 -10.89 15.44 -15.76
N THR A 276 -10.49 14.25 -16.21
CA THR A 276 -11.32 13.05 -16.22
C THR A 276 -10.77 12.05 -15.22
N VAL A 277 -11.63 11.57 -14.33
CA VAL A 277 -11.36 10.52 -13.35
C VAL A 277 -12.30 9.36 -13.64
N ASP A 278 -11.75 8.15 -13.71
CA ASP A 278 -12.50 6.91 -13.88
C ASP A 278 -12.84 6.32 -12.51
N ILE A 279 -13.89 6.85 -11.89
CA ILE A 279 -14.34 6.45 -10.55
C ILE A 279 -14.74 4.98 -10.51
N VAL A 280 -15.43 4.49 -11.56
CA VAL A 280 -15.86 3.08 -11.64
C VAL A 280 -14.65 2.14 -11.72
N GLY A 281 -13.65 2.48 -12.55
CA GLY A 281 -12.40 1.73 -12.62
C GLY A 281 -11.58 1.78 -11.32
N LEU A 282 -11.60 2.91 -10.61
CA LEU A 282 -10.94 3.05 -9.32
C LEU A 282 -11.61 2.18 -8.24
N GLN A 283 -12.95 2.19 -8.17
CA GLN A 283 -13.72 1.34 -7.25
C GLN A 283 -13.45 -0.14 -7.46
N ALA A 284 -13.30 -0.58 -8.71
CA ALA A 284 -13.00 -1.98 -9.01
C ALA A 284 -11.62 -2.44 -8.48
N GLN A 285 -10.71 -1.51 -8.15
CA GLN A 285 -9.41 -1.79 -7.53
C GLN A 285 -9.47 -1.86 -6.00
N ILE A 286 -10.47 -1.22 -5.38
CA ILE A 286 -10.63 -1.13 -3.93
C ILE A 286 -11.36 -2.39 -3.43
N THR A 287 -10.61 -3.28 -2.77
CA THR A 287 -11.18 -4.46 -2.11
C THR A 287 -11.81 -4.09 -0.77
N THR A 288 -12.68 -4.93 -0.21
CA THR A 288 -13.25 -4.73 1.13
C THR A 288 -12.19 -4.54 2.22
N ALA A 289 -11.02 -5.16 2.09
CA ALA A 289 -9.94 -5.00 3.05
C ALA A 289 -9.24 -3.63 2.94
N ILE A 290 -9.14 -3.08 1.73
CA ILE A 290 -8.66 -1.71 1.50
C ILE A 290 -9.72 -0.71 1.99
N ASP A 291 -10.97 -0.89 1.58
CA ASP A 291 -12.12 -0.06 1.94
C ASP A 291 -12.24 0.15 3.46
N ALA A 292 -12.11 -0.93 4.24
CA ALA A 292 -12.19 -0.87 5.70
C ALA A 292 -11.03 -0.10 6.38
N LEU A 293 -9.96 0.23 5.65
CA LEU A 293 -8.83 1.03 6.15
C LEU A 293 -8.90 2.51 5.75
N LEU A 294 -9.75 2.86 4.77
CA LEU A 294 -9.79 4.18 4.14
C LEU A 294 -10.75 5.14 4.81
#